data_AF-A0A8J4BV53-F1
#
_entry.id   AF-A0A8J4BV53-F1
#
_cell.length_a   1.000
_cell.length_b   1.000
_cell.length_c   1.000
_cell.angle_alpha   90.00
_cell.angle_beta   90.00
_cell.angle_gamma   90.00
#
_symmetry.space_group_name_H-M   'P 1'
#
loop_
_entity.id
_entity.type
_entity.pdbx_description
1 polymer ?
#
loop_
_entity_poly.entity_id
_entity_poly.type
_entity_poly.pdbx_seq_one_letter_code
_entity_poly.pdbx_strand_id
1 'polypeptide(L)'
;MSTEAGPIGSVGVWHYYAAVGNREAKLATLVELLHALPATCRRPLAICCSARDSLDSLVYWLLRSRSFAVTAIHSDLTDKERELALGGFKRGLESPGPAAGAGRDRPAPSEGELASRDAALGSWTGSVPGPGPGPALGPQVRPEEDLVSVLALTDVCLKALPKELLPLGISLLVEFDLPPSKEVYTRRVSALFGSGKERRSQRCVVVDMVEAGAIGVFRNLESFAASPVMEMPVRVGDMFAL
;
A
#
# COMPACT_ATOMS: atom_id res chain seq x y z
N MET A 1 9.58 -36.69 14.56
CA MET A 1 10.41 -35.98 15.55
C MET A 1 11.07 -34.85 14.78
N SER A 2 10.64 -33.59 14.82
CA SER A 2 9.85 -32.86 15.81
C SER A 2 9.06 -31.77 15.06
N THR A 3 7.79 -31.65 15.42
CA THR A 3 6.91 -30.57 14.97
C THR A 3 7.25 -29.35 15.82
N GLU A 4 7.98 -28.37 15.28
CA GLU A 4 8.16 -27.08 15.93
C GLU A 4 6.86 -26.27 15.75
N ALA A 5 5.94 -26.47 16.68
CA ALA A 5 4.82 -25.57 16.87
C ALA A 5 5.38 -24.23 17.40
N GLY A 6 5.41 -23.23 16.52
CA GLY A 6 5.81 -21.87 16.89
C GLY A 6 4.94 -21.29 18.02
N PRO A 7 5.49 -20.35 18.82
CA PRO A 7 4.86 -19.85 20.02
C PRO A 7 3.56 -19.10 19.69
N ILE A 8 2.50 -19.51 20.38
CA ILE A 8 1.14 -19.00 20.22
C ILE A 8 1.06 -17.65 20.90
N GLY A 9 1.49 -16.62 20.19
CA GLY A 9 1.22 -15.24 20.52
C GLY A 9 0.48 -14.56 19.40
N SER A 10 -0.70 -14.02 19.71
CA SER A 10 -1.65 -13.44 18.75
C SER A 10 -1.69 -14.22 17.42
N VAL A 11 -2.25 -15.44 17.47
CA VAL A 11 -2.39 -16.38 16.33
C VAL A 11 -2.43 -15.65 14.97
N GLY A 12 -1.30 -15.61 14.26
CA GLY A 12 -1.22 -15.12 12.88
C GLY A 12 -0.37 -13.88 12.57
N VAL A 13 0.38 -13.29 13.51
CA VAL A 13 1.31 -12.16 13.22
C VAL A 13 2.77 -12.56 13.38
N TRP A 14 3.57 -12.26 12.37
CA TRP A 14 5.01 -12.54 12.31
C TRP A 14 5.81 -11.26 12.47
N HIS A 15 6.82 -11.29 13.33
CA HIS A 15 7.62 -10.13 13.67
C HIS A 15 9.02 -10.27 13.11
N TYR A 16 9.46 -9.23 12.41
CA TYR A 16 10.83 -9.09 11.94
C TYR A 16 11.38 -7.72 12.33
N TYR A 17 12.69 -7.61 12.48
CA TYR A 17 13.36 -6.32 12.66
C TYR A 17 14.42 -6.07 11.58
N ALA A 18 14.53 -4.80 11.18
CA ALA A 18 15.58 -4.29 10.32
C ALA A 18 16.51 -3.41 11.16
N ALA A 19 17.74 -3.86 11.39
CA ALA A 19 18.76 -3.05 12.06
C ALA A 19 19.25 -1.94 11.12
N VAL A 20 19.20 -0.70 11.59
CA VAL A 20 19.62 0.48 10.84
C VAL A 20 20.65 1.26 11.65
N GLY A 21 21.71 1.75 11.00
CA GLY A 21 22.78 2.47 11.68
C GLY A 21 22.32 3.79 12.31
N ASN A 22 21.55 4.59 11.57
CA ASN A 22 21.06 5.89 12.01
C ASN A 22 19.69 6.23 11.38
N ARG A 23 19.08 7.31 11.87
CA ARG A 23 17.77 7.78 11.41
C ARG A 23 17.73 8.17 9.93
N GLU A 24 18.84 8.69 9.38
CA GLU A 24 18.92 9.08 7.96
C GLU A 24 18.86 7.86 7.04
N ALA A 25 19.56 6.78 7.42
CA ALA A 25 19.58 5.53 6.67
C ALA A 25 18.22 4.79 6.72
N LYS A 26 17.36 5.05 7.72
CA LYS A 26 16.06 4.38 7.82
C LYS A 26 15.21 4.58 6.58
N LEU A 27 15.19 5.79 6.03
CA LEU A 27 14.38 6.10 4.85
C LEU A 27 14.89 5.38 3.61
N ALA A 28 16.21 5.31 3.43
CA ALA A 28 16.83 4.56 2.34
C ALA A 28 16.51 3.06 2.46
N THR A 29 16.75 2.47 3.64
CA THR A 29 16.46 1.05 3.91
C THR A 29 14.98 0.73 3.76
N LEU A 30 14.08 1.64 4.15
CA LEU A 30 12.65 1.47 3.97
C LEU A 30 12.28 1.39 2.48
N VAL A 31 12.78 2.32 1.66
CA VAL A 31 12.50 2.31 0.22
C VAL A 31 13.06 1.04 -0.43
N GLU A 32 14.27 0.63 -0.07
CA GLU A 32 14.88 -0.63 -0.54
C GLU A 32 14.03 -1.85 -0.17
N LEU A 33 13.56 -1.91 1.09
CA LEU A 33 12.66 -2.95 1.56
C LEU A 33 11.38 -3.00 0.72
N LEU A 34 10.76 -1.85 0.48
CA LEU A 34 9.52 -1.77 -0.30
C LEU A 34 9.71 -2.15 -1.76
N HIS A 35 10.86 -1.82 -2.36
CA HIS A 35 11.21 -2.24 -3.73
C HIS A 35 11.55 -3.73 -3.81
N ALA A 36 12.11 -4.32 -2.74
CA ALA A 36 12.43 -5.73 -2.66
C ALA A 36 11.21 -6.63 -2.40
N LEU A 37 10.02 -6.05 -2.14
CA LEU A 37 8.79 -6.82 -1.97
C LEU A 37 8.43 -7.55 -3.29
N PRO A 38 8.21 -8.87 -3.25
CA PRO A 38 7.74 -9.62 -4.42
C PRO A 38 6.43 -9.08 -4.97
N ALA A 39 6.19 -9.24 -6.27
CA ALA A 39 4.93 -8.84 -6.91
C ALA A 39 3.69 -9.47 -6.24
N THR A 40 3.80 -10.71 -5.77
CA THR A 40 2.75 -11.41 -5.00
C THR A 40 2.45 -10.78 -3.64
N CYS A 41 3.37 -9.97 -3.14
CA CYS A 41 3.33 -9.27 -1.85
C CYS A 41 3.14 -7.76 -2.00
N ARG A 42 2.92 -7.24 -3.23
CA ARG A 42 2.57 -5.83 -3.53
C ARG A 42 1.12 -5.50 -3.13
N ARG A 43 0.71 -5.97 -1.95
CA ARG A 43 -0.56 -5.60 -1.34
C ARG A 43 -0.42 -4.25 -0.64
N PRO A 44 -1.54 -3.57 -0.37
CA PRO A 44 -1.51 -2.36 0.42
C PRO A 44 -0.87 -2.62 1.78
N LEU A 45 0.06 -1.75 2.14
CA LEU A 45 0.84 -1.81 3.38
C LEU A 45 0.64 -0.52 4.17
N ALA A 46 0.97 -0.56 5.45
CA ALA A 46 0.96 0.63 6.29
C ALA A 46 2.31 0.88 6.95
N ILE A 47 2.62 2.15 7.16
CA ILE A 47 3.83 2.61 7.83
C ILE A 47 3.45 3.53 8.97
N CYS A 48 3.82 3.15 10.19
CA CYS A 48 3.52 3.92 11.39
C CYS A 48 4.72 4.77 11.81
N CYS A 49 4.46 6.06 12.02
CA CYS A 49 5.41 7.04 12.54
C CYS A 49 4.94 7.54 13.91
N SER A 50 5.90 7.88 14.78
CA SER A 50 5.61 8.43 16.10
C SER A 50 5.35 9.94 16.06
N ALA A 51 6.05 10.64 15.15
CA ALA A 51 6.02 12.09 14.99
C ALA A 51 5.65 12.48 13.56
N ARG A 52 5.15 13.72 13.40
CA ARG A 52 4.78 14.25 12.09
C ARG A 52 5.99 14.53 11.21
N ASP A 53 7.07 15.06 11.76
CA ASP A 53 8.28 15.34 10.98
C ASP A 53 8.86 14.05 10.36
N SER A 54 8.78 12.92 11.07
CA SER A 54 9.10 11.58 10.53
C SER A 54 8.19 11.23 9.36
N LEU A 55 6.87 11.44 9.51
CA LEU A 55 5.86 11.15 8.50
C LEU A 55 6.08 11.99 7.24
N ASP A 56 6.25 13.30 7.38
CA ASP A 56 6.41 14.22 6.24
C ASP A 56 7.68 13.91 5.45
N SER A 57 8.78 13.60 6.16
CA SER A 57 10.02 13.13 5.54
C SER A 57 9.79 11.84 4.75
N LEU A 58 9.10 10.87 5.35
CA LEU A 58 8.78 9.60 4.72
C LEU A 58 7.90 9.79 3.46
N VAL A 59 6.85 10.60 3.56
CA VAL A 59 5.96 10.89 2.43
C VAL A 59 6.73 11.55 1.30
N TYR A 60 7.59 12.53 1.61
CA TYR A 60 8.45 13.18 0.62
C TYR A 60 9.35 12.16 -0.11
N TRP A 61 10.01 11.26 0.62
CA TRP A 61 10.88 10.23 0.04
C TRP A 61 10.13 9.22 -0.83
N LEU A 62 8.97 8.74 -0.36
CA LEU A 62 8.15 7.80 -1.12
C LEU A 62 7.61 8.42 -2.41
N LEU A 63 7.10 9.65 -2.36
CA LEU A 63 6.62 10.37 -3.56
C LEU A 63 7.75 10.61 -4.58
N ARG A 64 8.97 10.87 -4.10
CA ARG A 64 10.14 11.04 -4.98
C ARG A 64 10.50 9.78 -5.75
N SER A 65 10.27 8.59 -5.18
CA SER A 65 10.58 7.31 -5.81
C SER A 65 9.63 6.93 -6.97
N ARG A 66 8.48 7.60 -7.09
CA ARG A 66 7.44 7.37 -8.12
C ARG A 66 6.95 5.92 -8.24
N SER A 67 7.16 5.11 -7.21
CA SER A 67 6.81 3.68 -7.18
C SER A 67 5.63 3.37 -6.24
N PHE A 68 5.17 4.38 -5.50
CA PHE A 68 4.20 4.23 -4.41
C PHE A 68 3.06 5.23 -4.54
N ALA A 69 1.84 4.76 -4.29
CA ALA A 69 0.67 5.61 -4.09
C ALA A 69 0.50 5.82 -2.58
N VAL A 70 0.85 7.01 -2.08
CA VAL A 70 0.93 7.28 -0.64
C VAL A 70 -0.32 8.00 -0.15
N THR A 71 -0.99 7.44 0.86
CA THR A 71 -2.05 8.10 1.63
C THR A 71 -1.51 8.43 3.01
N ALA A 72 -1.45 9.70 3.39
CA ALA A 72 -0.95 10.13 4.69
C ALA A 72 -2.08 10.49 5.65
N ILE A 73 -2.01 10.03 6.90
CA ILE A 73 -2.95 10.38 7.98
C ILE A 73 -2.19 10.98 9.17
N HIS A 74 -2.44 12.26 9.44
CA HIS A 74 -1.86 13.01 10.54
C HIS A 74 -2.90 13.88 11.27
N SER A 75 -2.48 14.51 12.38
CA SER A 75 -3.34 15.22 13.33
C SER A 75 -4.12 16.38 12.71
N ASP A 76 -3.55 17.06 11.71
CA ASP A 76 -4.17 18.25 11.09
C ASP A 76 -5.34 17.94 10.17
N LEU A 77 -5.53 16.68 9.79
CA LEU A 77 -6.71 16.30 9.01
C LEU A 77 -7.95 16.41 9.90
N THR A 78 -9.04 16.91 9.34
CA THR A 78 -10.36 16.81 9.96
C THR A 78 -10.86 15.36 9.98
N ASP A 79 -11.86 15.05 10.81
CA ASP A 79 -12.48 13.72 10.83
C ASP A 79 -12.95 13.30 9.42
N LYS A 80 -13.56 14.24 8.69
CA LYS A 80 -14.05 14.03 7.33
C LYS A 80 -12.92 13.75 6.34
N GLU A 81 -11.81 14.48 6.43
CA GLU A 81 -10.64 14.24 5.56
C GLU A 81 -9.99 12.89 5.86
N ARG A 82 -9.89 12.49 7.14
CA ARG A 82 -9.41 11.15 7.53
C ARG A 82 -10.30 10.06 6.95
N GLU A 83 -11.62 10.22 7.04
CA GLU A 83 -12.59 9.28 6.49
C GLU A 83 -12.48 9.14 4.98
N LEU A 84 -12.37 10.26 4.25
CA LEU A 84 -12.19 10.26 2.81
C LEU A 84 -10.87 9.61 2.39
N ALA A 85 -9.76 9.93 3.07
CA ALA A 85 -8.44 9.36 2.80
C ALA A 85 -8.43 7.84 3.04
N LEU A 86 -8.96 7.39 4.18
CA LEU A 86 -9.01 5.97 4.51
C LEU A 86 -9.99 5.21 3.62
N GLY A 87 -11.12 5.80 3.27
CA GLY A 87 -12.08 5.23 2.33
C GLY A 87 -11.49 5.07 0.94
N GLY A 88 -10.69 6.05 0.48
CA GLY A 88 -9.92 5.94 -0.76
C GLY A 88 -8.92 4.79 -0.73
N PHE A 89 -8.14 4.70 0.35
CA PHE A 89 -7.18 3.61 0.54
C PHE A 89 -7.85 2.23 0.56
N LYS A 90 -8.98 2.06 1.26
CA LYS A 90 -9.72 0.78 1.29
C LYS A 90 -10.30 0.38 -0.06
N ARG A 91 -10.85 1.32 -0.83
CA ARG A 91 -11.31 1.02 -2.19
C ARG A 91 -10.15 0.54 -3.08
N GLY A 92 -8.95 1.05 -2.87
CA GLY A 92 -7.73 0.56 -3.52
C GLY A 92 -7.32 -0.84 -3.08
N LEU A 93 -7.69 -1.29 -1.88
CA LEU A 93 -7.50 -2.67 -1.41
C LEU A 93 -8.55 -3.63 -2.01
N GLU A 94 -9.79 -3.15 -2.19
CA GLU A 94 -10.91 -3.95 -2.70
C GLU A 94 -10.94 -4.03 -4.23
N SER A 95 -10.33 -3.08 -4.94
CA SER A 95 -10.17 -3.13 -6.39
C SER A 95 -9.04 -4.08 -6.74
N PRO A 96 -9.30 -5.29 -7.24
CA PRO A 96 -8.25 -6.11 -7.79
C PRO A 96 -7.80 -5.41 -9.08
N GLY A 97 -6.50 -5.11 -9.20
CA GLY A 97 -5.91 -4.82 -10.51
C GLY A 97 -6.38 -5.85 -11.55
N PRO A 98 -6.53 -5.44 -12.82
CA PRO A 98 -7.36 -6.16 -13.80
C PRO A 98 -7.01 -7.64 -13.82
N ALA A 99 -7.97 -8.45 -13.38
CA ALA A 99 -7.89 -9.89 -13.43
C ALA A 99 -7.56 -10.32 -14.85
N ALA A 100 -6.55 -11.18 -14.95
CA ALA A 100 -6.22 -11.94 -16.14
C ALA A 100 -7.50 -12.48 -16.83
N GLY A 101 -7.60 -12.21 -18.13
CA GLY A 101 -8.36 -12.97 -19.13
C GLY A 101 -9.70 -13.56 -18.68
N ALA A 102 -10.75 -12.74 -18.64
CA ALA A 102 -12.10 -13.24 -18.86
C ALA A 102 -12.56 -12.74 -20.23
N GLY A 103 -12.47 -13.63 -21.22
CA GLY A 103 -13.12 -13.44 -22.51
C GLY A 103 -14.59 -13.09 -22.28
N ARG A 104 -14.99 -11.91 -22.75
CA ARG A 104 -16.40 -11.61 -22.97
C ARG A 104 -16.56 -11.38 -24.45
N ASP A 105 -17.04 -12.44 -25.10
CA ASP A 105 -17.67 -12.41 -26.41
C ASP A 105 -18.45 -11.11 -26.58
N ARG A 106 -18.04 -10.35 -27.60
CA ARG A 106 -18.84 -9.29 -28.18
C ARG A 106 -19.94 -9.99 -28.98
N PRO A 107 -21.25 -9.87 -28.65
CA PRO A 107 -22.26 -10.28 -29.60
C PRO A 107 -22.21 -9.29 -30.78
N ALA A 108 -21.95 -9.82 -31.96
CA ALA A 108 -22.04 -9.07 -33.20
C ALA A 108 -23.49 -8.60 -33.41
N PRO A 109 -23.72 -7.36 -33.86
CA PRO A 109 -25.03 -6.99 -34.37
C PRO A 109 -25.20 -7.62 -35.76
N SER A 110 -26.23 -8.44 -35.90
CA SER A 110 -26.80 -8.82 -37.17
C SER A 110 -27.57 -7.63 -37.73
N GLU A 111 -27.29 -7.24 -38.96
CA GLU A 111 -28.30 -6.79 -39.92
C GLU A 111 -27.63 -6.63 -41.28
N GLY A 112 -28.10 -7.45 -42.23
CA GLY A 112 -27.80 -7.26 -43.63
C GLY A 112 -28.71 -6.20 -44.19
N GLU A 113 -28.19 -5.36 -45.08
CA GLU A 113 -28.93 -4.95 -46.26
C GLU A 113 -27.94 -4.58 -47.36
N LEU A 114 -28.17 -5.13 -48.54
CA LEU A 114 -27.31 -5.12 -49.72
C LEU A 114 -27.97 -4.25 -50.79
N ALA A 115 -27.33 -3.17 -51.22
CA ALA A 115 -27.53 -2.53 -52.55
C ALA A 115 -26.53 -1.36 -52.69
N SER A 116 -25.44 -1.48 -53.44
CA SER A 116 -25.31 -1.41 -54.91
C SER A 116 -25.51 -0.02 -55.53
N ARG A 117 -24.41 0.44 -56.19
CA ARG A 117 -24.29 1.19 -57.45
C ARG A 117 -23.90 2.68 -57.42
N ASP A 118 -22.70 2.88 -57.98
CA ASP A 118 -22.29 3.80 -59.04
C ASP A 118 -22.27 5.33 -58.85
N ALA A 119 -21.03 5.83 -58.92
CA ALA A 119 -20.51 6.90 -59.78
C ALA A 119 -21.35 8.18 -60.02
N ALA A 120 -20.80 9.33 -59.61
CA ALA A 120 -20.56 10.46 -60.53
C ALA A 120 -19.78 11.62 -59.85
N LEU A 121 -18.70 11.99 -60.54
CA LEU A 121 -18.10 13.32 -60.72
C LEU A 121 -18.87 14.54 -60.16
N GLY A 122 -18.16 15.45 -59.50
CA GLY A 122 -18.66 16.82 -59.32
C GLY A 122 -17.82 17.74 -58.44
N SER A 123 -16.98 18.54 -59.07
CA SER A 123 -16.68 19.94 -58.73
C SER A 123 -16.01 20.26 -57.38
N TRP A 124 -14.70 20.46 -57.46
CA TRP A 124 -13.95 21.36 -56.60
C TRP A 124 -14.51 22.79 -56.70
N THR A 125 -14.94 23.35 -55.58
CA THR A 125 -15.03 24.80 -55.39
C THR A 125 -14.42 25.15 -54.06
N GLY A 126 -13.49 26.10 -54.09
CA GLY A 126 -12.57 26.38 -53.01
C GLY A 126 -13.22 26.90 -51.74
N SER A 127 -12.51 26.69 -50.63
CA SER A 127 -12.31 27.65 -49.55
C SER A 127 -11.22 27.10 -48.64
N VAL A 128 -10.13 27.85 -48.48
CA VAL A 128 -9.14 27.63 -47.43
C VAL A 128 -9.68 28.26 -46.15
N PRO A 129 -9.69 27.53 -45.01
CA PRO A 129 -9.44 28.21 -43.75
C PRO A 129 -8.56 27.39 -42.78
N GLY A 130 -7.45 28.02 -42.36
CA GLY A 130 -6.89 27.95 -41.01
C GLY A 130 -6.07 26.71 -40.61
N PRO A 131 -4.91 26.87 -39.94
CA PRO A 131 -4.29 25.77 -39.23
C PRO A 131 -5.21 25.39 -38.05
N GLY A 132 -5.82 24.22 -38.13
CA GLY A 132 -6.61 23.68 -37.04
C GLY A 132 -5.75 23.57 -35.76
N PRO A 133 -6.37 23.71 -34.58
CA PRO A 133 -5.65 23.48 -33.34
C PRO A 133 -5.19 22.02 -33.34
N GLY A 134 -3.87 21.82 -33.27
CA GLY A 134 -3.30 20.50 -33.06
C GLY A 134 -3.97 19.83 -31.85
N PRO A 135 -4.04 18.49 -31.82
CA PRO A 135 -4.66 17.80 -30.71
C PRO A 135 -4.00 18.30 -29.43
N ALA A 136 -4.82 18.91 -28.56
CA ALA A 136 -4.40 19.29 -27.24
C ALA A 136 -3.76 18.07 -26.61
N LEU A 137 -2.45 18.16 -26.37
CA LEU A 137 -1.78 17.34 -25.38
C LEU A 137 -2.42 17.71 -24.03
N GLY A 138 -3.62 17.19 -23.80
CA GLY A 138 -4.05 16.88 -22.46
C GLY A 138 -2.95 16.02 -21.83
N PRO A 139 -2.71 16.11 -20.52
CA PRO A 139 -1.84 15.16 -19.86
C PRO A 139 -2.41 13.78 -20.21
N GLN A 140 -1.71 13.04 -21.08
CA GLN A 140 -1.90 11.62 -21.22
C GLN A 140 -1.55 11.07 -19.84
N VAL A 141 -2.57 10.93 -18.99
CA VAL A 141 -2.48 10.21 -17.73
C VAL A 141 -2.15 8.79 -18.15
N ARG A 142 -0.85 8.49 -18.15
CA ARG A 142 -0.34 7.14 -18.28
C ARG A 142 -1.14 6.31 -17.27
N PRO A 143 -1.66 5.13 -17.64
CA PRO A 143 -2.35 4.28 -16.68
C PRO A 143 -1.43 4.14 -15.48
N GLU A 144 -1.88 4.50 -14.27
CA GLU A 144 -1.05 4.40 -13.05
C GLU A 144 -0.60 2.94 -12.90
N GLU A 145 0.65 2.69 -13.29
CA GLU A 145 1.23 1.37 -13.49
C GLU A 145 1.55 0.76 -12.11
N ASP A 146 0.86 -0.32 -11.70
CA ASP A 146 1.16 -1.21 -10.55
C ASP A 146 1.83 -0.54 -9.33
N LEU A 147 1.36 0.66 -8.94
CA LEU A 147 1.89 1.38 -7.80
C LEU A 147 1.47 0.66 -6.52
N VAL A 148 2.42 0.49 -5.60
CA VAL A 148 2.10 -0.10 -4.30
C VAL A 148 1.42 0.96 -3.45
N SER A 149 0.19 0.67 -3.00
CA SER A 149 -0.56 1.53 -2.09
C SER A 149 0.05 1.50 -0.69
N VAL A 150 0.45 2.66 -0.19
CA VAL A 150 1.09 2.83 1.13
C VAL A 150 0.25 3.77 1.98
N LEU A 151 -0.22 3.29 3.13
CA LEU A 151 -0.84 4.13 4.15
C LEU A 151 0.21 4.56 5.18
N ALA A 152 0.57 5.83 5.21
CA ALA A 152 1.48 6.39 6.20
C ALA A 152 0.68 7.11 7.29
N LEU A 153 0.90 6.79 8.57
CA LEU A 153 0.07 7.31 9.65
C LEU A 153 0.86 7.63 10.92
N THR A 154 0.36 8.59 11.71
CA THR A 154 0.87 8.85 13.06
C THR A 154 0.05 8.15 14.16
N ASP A 155 0.69 7.88 15.29
CA ASP A 155 0.04 7.22 16.44
C ASP A 155 -1.15 8.00 17.01
N VAL A 156 -1.09 9.33 16.98
CA VAL A 156 -2.17 10.21 17.44
C VAL A 156 -3.45 9.92 16.67
N CYS A 157 -3.33 9.62 15.37
CA CYS A 157 -4.47 9.40 14.50
C CYS A 157 -5.11 8.03 14.68
N LEU A 158 -4.43 7.03 15.23
CA LEU A 158 -4.98 5.68 15.41
C LEU A 158 -6.28 5.66 16.23
N LYS A 159 -6.44 6.58 17.19
CA LYS A 159 -7.68 6.73 17.99
C LYS A 159 -8.79 7.44 17.22
N ALA A 160 -8.41 8.31 16.29
CA ALA A 160 -9.30 9.14 15.50
C ALA A 160 -9.64 8.51 14.13
N LEU A 161 -9.16 7.30 13.86
CA LEU A 161 -9.55 6.55 12.66
C LEU A 161 -11.04 6.17 12.77
N PRO A 162 -11.80 6.34 11.68
CA PRO A 162 -13.22 5.99 11.66
C PRO A 162 -13.40 4.48 11.85
N LYS A 163 -14.10 4.11 12.91
CA LYS A 163 -14.29 2.71 13.33
C LYS A 163 -15.03 1.87 12.28
N GLU A 164 -15.84 2.50 11.44
CA GLU A 164 -16.60 1.86 10.37
C GLU A 164 -15.72 1.35 9.23
N LEU A 165 -14.56 1.99 9.02
CA LEU A 165 -13.58 1.58 8.02
C LEU A 165 -12.54 0.63 8.61
N LEU A 166 -12.52 0.43 9.93
CA LEU A 166 -11.63 -0.54 10.55
C LEU A 166 -12.29 -1.93 10.61
N PRO A 167 -11.49 -3.01 10.46
CA PRO A 167 -10.06 -3.00 10.19
C PRO A 167 -9.73 -2.78 8.70
N LEU A 168 -8.47 -2.43 8.43
CA LEU A 168 -8.00 -2.26 7.06
C LEU A 168 -7.66 -3.58 6.37
N GLY A 169 -7.25 -4.60 7.12
CA GLY A 169 -6.92 -5.91 6.55
C GLY A 169 -5.65 -5.92 5.69
N ILE A 170 -4.65 -5.08 6.02
CA ILE A 170 -3.36 -5.07 5.34
C ILE A 170 -2.56 -6.34 5.63
N SER A 171 -1.52 -6.63 4.84
CA SER A 171 -0.63 -7.79 5.08
C SER A 171 0.73 -7.42 5.68
N LEU A 172 1.18 -6.17 5.51
CA LEU A 172 2.47 -5.69 5.98
C LEU A 172 2.31 -4.37 6.75
N LEU A 173 2.82 -4.35 7.98
CA LEU A 173 3.01 -3.15 8.78
C LEU A 173 4.51 -2.90 8.94
N VAL A 174 4.98 -1.71 8.59
CA VAL A 174 6.32 -1.26 8.92
C VAL A 174 6.27 -0.25 10.05
N GLU A 175 6.95 -0.54 11.15
CA GLU A 175 7.12 0.39 12.26
C GLU A 175 8.40 1.20 12.02
N PHE A 176 8.24 2.34 11.34
CA PHE A 176 9.36 3.26 11.08
C PHE A 176 9.91 3.85 12.38
N ASP A 177 8.99 4.19 13.29
CA ASP A 177 9.30 4.51 14.68
C ASP A 177 8.71 3.43 15.60
N LEU A 178 9.55 2.89 16.48
CA LEU A 178 9.15 1.89 17.45
C LEU A 178 8.07 2.46 18.40
N PRO A 179 6.97 1.73 18.64
CA PRO A 179 5.89 2.17 19.50
C PRO A 179 6.41 2.33 20.95
N PRO A 180 6.09 3.45 21.62
CA PRO A 180 6.62 3.73 22.96
C PRO A 180 5.96 2.88 24.06
N SER A 181 4.82 2.24 23.78
CA SER A 181 4.10 1.42 24.75
C SER A 181 3.32 0.28 24.10
N LYS A 182 3.04 -0.75 24.91
CA LYS A 182 2.20 -1.90 24.50
C LYS A 182 0.81 -1.50 24.01
N GLU A 183 0.23 -0.44 24.57
CA GLU A 183 -1.10 0.04 24.16
C GLU A 183 -1.07 0.57 22.71
N VAL A 184 -0.05 1.36 22.36
CA VAL A 184 0.13 1.90 21.01
C VAL A 184 0.33 0.77 20.02
N TYR A 185 1.24 -0.15 20.31
CA TYR A 185 1.49 -1.33 19.48
C TYR A 185 0.21 -2.17 19.26
N THR A 186 -0.50 -2.51 20.33
CA THR A 186 -1.74 -3.32 20.24
C THR A 186 -2.78 -2.61 19.38
N ARG A 187 -2.86 -1.28 19.45
CA ARG A 187 -3.77 -0.49 18.62
C ARG A 187 -3.36 -0.49 17.15
N ARG A 188 -2.07 -0.33 16.83
CA ARG A 188 -1.54 -0.43 15.45
C ARG A 188 -1.92 -1.77 14.82
N VAL A 189 -1.57 -2.87 15.50
CA VAL A 189 -1.85 -4.23 15.02
C VAL A 189 -3.36 -4.48 14.86
N SER A 190 -4.18 -4.02 15.80
CA SER A 190 -5.62 -4.25 15.76
C SER A 190 -6.34 -3.42 14.70
N ALA A 191 -5.98 -2.15 14.51
CA ALA A 191 -6.59 -1.29 13.50
C ALA A 191 -6.19 -1.72 12.08
N LEU A 192 -4.93 -2.12 11.90
CA LEU A 192 -4.37 -2.37 10.59
C LEU A 192 -4.61 -3.80 10.09
N PHE A 193 -4.33 -4.82 10.90
CA PHE A 193 -4.52 -6.22 10.52
C PHE A 193 -5.91 -6.76 10.82
N GLY A 194 -6.64 -6.13 11.73
CA GLY A 194 -7.97 -6.58 12.14
C GLY A 194 -8.00 -7.72 13.12
N SER A 195 -9.10 -8.44 13.12
CA SER A 195 -9.45 -9.52 14.05
C SER A 195 -8.76 -10.84 13.69
N GLY A 196 -8.75 -11.80 14.63
CA GLY A 196 -8.10 -13.10 14.44
C GLY A 196 -8.63 -13.94 13.26
N LYS A 197 -9.83 -13.65 12.72
CA LYS A 197 -10.32 -14.29 11.50
C LYS A 197 -9.61 -13.76 10.26
N GLU A 198 -9.42 -12.44 10.15
CA GLU A 198 -8.69 -11.82 9.03
C GLU A 198 -7.20 -12.17 9.08
N ARG A 199 -6.60 -12.21 10.28
CA ARG A 199 -5.20 -12.63 10.51
C ARG A 199 -4.94 -14.11 10.22
N ARG A 200 -5.97 -14.95 10.18
CA ARG A 200 -5.83 -16.37 9.81
C ARG A 200 -5.95 -16.61 8.31
N SER A 201 -6.59 -15.69 7.59
CA SER A 201 -6.78 -15.80 6.14
C SER A 201 -5.56 -15.32 5.34
N GLN A 202 -4.64 -14.58 5.96
CA GLN A 202 -3.40 -14.12 5.34
C GLN A 202 -2.28 -13.98 6.37
N ARG A 203 -1.03 -14.13 5.92
CA ARG A 203 0.16 -13.94 6.76
C ARG A 203 0.33 -12.45 7.04
N CYS A 204 0.09 -12.03 8.28
CA CYS A 204 0.33 -10.66 8.74
C CYS A 204 1.77 -10.51 9.21
N VAL A 205 2.49 -9.56 8.64
CA VAL A 205 3.91 -9.34 8.93
C VAL A 205 4.13 -7.93 9.47
N VAL A 206 4.87 -7.84 10.56
CA VAL A 206 5.34 -6.58 11.16
C VAL A 206 6.85 -6.49 10.97
N VAL A 207 7.33 -5.34 10.51
CA VAL A 207 8.76 -5.05 10.36
C VAL A 207 9.12 -3.84 11.21
N ASP A 208 9.96 -4.04 12.21
CA ASP A 208 10.40 -3.02 13.15
C ASP A 208 11.74 -2.41 12.69
N MET A 209 11.78 -1.11 12.39
CA MET A 209 13.03 -0.43 12.03
C MET A 209 13.79 0.03 13.28
N VAL A 210 14.85 -0.69 13.63
CA VAL A 210 15.57 -0.51 14.89
C VAL A 210 16.88 0.24 14.65
N GLU A 211 17.00 1.44 15.21
CA GLU A 211 18.26 2.18 15.20
C GLU A 211 19.25 1.57 16.21
N ALA A 212 20.55 1.67 15.95
CA ALA A 212 21.60 1.17 16.85
C ALA A 212 21.47 1.69 18.31
N GLY A 213 20.93 2.90 18.51
CA GLY A 213 20.68 3.47 19.84
C GLY A 213 19.34 3.05 20.50
N ALA A 214 18.45 2.37 19.78
CA ALA A 214 17.08 2.08 20.21
C ALA A 214 16.90 0.67 20.79
N ILE A 215 17.98 -0.07 21.05
CA ILE A 215 17.96 -1.47 21.54
C ILE A 215 17.12 -1.62 22.83
N GLY A 216 17.17 -0.63 23.73
CA GLY A 216 16.39 -0.66 24.96
C GLY A 216 14.87 -0.62 24.71
N VAL A 217 14.43 0.23 23.78
CA VAL A 217 13.01 0.31 23.37
C VAL A 217 12.61 -0.97 22.63
N PHE A 218 13.48 -1.50 21.79
CA PHE A 218 13.25 -2.75 21.07
C PHE A 218 13.08 -3.96 21.99
N ARG A 219 13.87 -4.08 23.07
CA ARG A 219 13.66 -5.15 24.07
C ARG A 219 12.32 -5.05 24.78
N ASN A 220 11.88 -3.82 25.08
CA ASN A 220 10.54 -3.61 25.61
C ASN A 220 9.48 -4.01 24.57
N LEU A 221 9.74 -3.79 23.29
CA LEU A 221 8.89 -4.23 22.19
C LEU A 221 8.74 -5.74 22.11
N GLU A 222 9.86 -6.44 22.14
CA GLU A 222 9.89 -7.90 22.15
C GLU A 222 9.10 -8.48 23.32
N SER A 223 9.10 -7.80 24.48
CA SER A 223 8.33 -8.25 25.65
C SER A 223 6.80 -8.19 25.46
N PHE A 224 6.30 -7.33 24.58
CA PHE A 224 4.87 -7.23 24.29
C PHE A 224 4.45 -7.86 22.97
N ALA A 225 5.39 -8.06 22.05
CA ALA A 225 5.20 -8.88 20.88
C ALA A 225 4.87 -10.30 21.35
N ALA A 226 3.86 -10.90 20.72
CA ALA A 226 3.35 -12.16 21.19
C ALA A 226 4.20 -13.33 20.63
N SER A 227 4.83 -13.14 19.47
CA SER A 227 5.81 -14.03 18.86
C SER A 227 7.21 -13.41 18.91
N PRO A 228 8.28 -14.23 18.89
CA PRO A 228 9.65 -13.72 18.90
C PRO A 228 9.90 -12.86 17.67
N VAL A 229 10.65 -11.78 17.87
CA VAL A 229 11.01 -10.87 16.78
C VAL A 229 12.28 -11.41 16.11
N MET A 230 12.15 -11.80 14.84
CA MET A 230 13.25 -12.40 14.09
C MET A 230 14.03 -11.35 13.32
N GLU A 231 15.30 -11.61 13.03
CA GLU A 231 16.03 -10.77 12.08
C GLU A 231 15.43 -10.91 10.68
N MET A 232 15.41 -9.82 9.92
CA MET A 232 14.93 -9.85 8.54
C MET A 232 15.74 -10.84 7.67
N PRO A 233 15.07 -11.76 6.95
CA PRO A 233 15.75 -12.69 6.05
C PRO A 233 16.34 -11.93 4.85
N VAL A 234 17.41 -12.48 4.27
CA VAL A 234 18.07 -11.94 3.07
C VAL A 234 17.07 -11.77 1.90
N ARG A 235 16.07 -12.65 1.83
CA ARG A 235 14.98 -12.58 0.85
C ARG A 235 13.70 -12.12 1.54
N VAL A 236 13.26 -10.89 1.24
CA VAL A 236 12.05 -10.29 1.82
C VAL A 236 10.79 -11.16 1.55
N GLY A 237 10.74 -11.87 0.43
CA GLY A 237 9.64 -12.78 0.11
C GLY A 237 9.46 -13.92 1.12
N ASP A 238 10.53 -14.36 1.78
CA ASP A 238 10.49 -15.47 2.73
C ASP A 238 9.73 -15.09 4.01
N MET A 239 9.57 -13.79 4.29
CA MET A 239 8.73 -13.30 5.38
C MET A 239 7.25 -13.64 5.18
N PHE A 240 6.84 -13.82 3.92
CA PHE A 240 5.45 -14.09 3.52
C PHE A 240 5.23 -15.53 3.04
N ALA A 241 6.28 -16.35 2.95
CA ALA A 241 6.16 -17.75 2.57
C ALA A 241 5.35 -18.53 3.62
N LEU A 242 4.33 -19.29 3.21
CA LEU A 242 3.49 -20.11 4.09
C LEU A 242 4.11 -21.48 4.37
#